data_AF-A0A7G2N122-F1
#
_entry.id   AF-A0A7G2N122-F1
#
_cell.length_a   1.000
_cell.length_b   1.000
_cell.length_c   1.000
_cell.angle_alpha   90.00
_cell.angle_beta   90.00
_cell.angle_gamma   90.00
#
_symmetry.space_group_name_H-M   'P 1'
#
loop_
_entity.id
_entity.type
_entity.pdbx_description
1 polymer ?
#
loop_
_entity_poly.entity_id
_entity_poly.type
_entity_poly.pdbx_seq_one_letter_code
_entity_poly.pdbx_strand_id
1 'polypeptide(L)'
;MSGKIQSNTIEAQGAISELTGLTGIMNFKTVDFGDSNVQAMLNGKQITNELMKDVSKITSCVLTQANKFPELAQLIEFRDRQDGKGWH
;
A
#
# COMPACT_ATOMS: atom_id res chain seq x y z
N MET A 1 24.40 -22.24 14.24
CA MET A 1 24.18 -20.81 14.52
C MET A 1 22.74 -20.49 14.15
N SER A 2 21.81 -20.69 15.10
CA SER A 2 20.40 -20.32 14.90
C SER A 2 20.34 -18.80 15.08
N GLY A 3 20.18 -18.05 13.99
CA GLY A 3 19.92 -16.63 14.10
C GLY A 3 18.68 -16.46 14.97
N LYS A 4 18.77 -15.65 16.03
CA LYS A 4 17.59 -15.33 16.85
C LYS A 4 16.51 -14.86 15.86
N ILE A 5 15.39 -15.55 15.80
CA ILE A 5 14.23 -15.05 15.06
C ILE A 5 13.76 -13.86 15.89
N GLN A 6 14.13 -12.67 15.45
CA GLN A 6 13.76 -11.40 16.07
C GLN A 6 13.14 -10.56 14.98
N SER A 7 11.97 -10.03 15.26
CA SER A 7 11.29 -9.10 14.38
C SER A 7 12.14 -7.84 14.17
N ASN A 8 12.45 -7.50 12.92
CA ASN A 8 13.19 -6.30 12.58
C ASN A 8 12.23 -5.16 12.19
N THR A 9 11.82 -4.39 13.19
CA THR A 9 10.91 -3.25 13.01
C THR A 9 11.52 -2.15 12.14
N ILE A 10 12.85 -2.05 12.07
CA ILE A 10 13.58 -1.07 11.25
C ILE A 10 13.47 -1.42 9.76
N GLU A 11 13.65 -2.69 9.40
CA GLU A 11 13.47 -3.15 8.01
C GLU A 11 12.02 -3.03 7.55
N ALA A 12 11.05 -3.36 8.42
CA ALA A 12 9.63 -3.18 8.12
C ALA A 12 9.29 -1.69 7.90
N GLN A 13 9.82 -0.79 8.73
CA GLN A 13 9.63 0.65 8.58
C GLN A 13 10.30 1.18 7.29
N GLY A 14 11.48 0.66 6.93
CA GLY A 14 12.20 0.99 5.70
C GLY A 14 11.41 0.63 4.44
N ALA A 15 10.86 -0.59 4.38
CA ALA A 15 10.04 -1.05 3.25
C ALA A 15 8.78 -0.19 3.05
N ILE A 16 8.14 0.26 4.13
CA ILE A 16 7.01 1.20 4.05
C ILE A 16 7.47 2.59 3.64
N SER A 17 8.60 3.06 4.14
CA SER A 17 9.14 4.36 3.76
C SER A 17 9.44 4.43 2.26
N GLU A 18 9.95 3.36 1.66
CA GLU A 18 10.15 3.26 0.20
C GLU A 18 8.81 3.32 -0.54
N LEU A 19 7.80 2.59 -0.07
CA LEU A 19 6.47 2.57 -0.68
C LEU A 19 5.74 3.92 -0.57
N THR A 20 5.82 4.59 0.60
CA THR A 20 5.21 5.90 0.84
C THR A 20 6.02 7.06 0.25
N GLY A 21 7.31 6.84 0.01
CA GLY A 21 8.23 7.81 -0.59
C GLY A 21 8.05 7.95 -2.10
N LEU A 22 7.33 7.03 -2.73
CA LEU A 22 6.92 7.14 -4.12
C LEU A 22 5.92 8.30 -4.27
N THR A 23 6.40 9.42 -4.80
CA THR A 23 5.58 10.61 -5.04
C THR A 23 4.66 10.39 -6.24
N GLY A 24 3.36 10.68 -6.08
CA GLY A 24 2.41 10.72 -7.20
C GLY A 24 1.59 9.45 -7.44
N ILE A 25 1.75 8.40 -6.64
CA ILE A 25 0.92 7.17 -6.77
C ILE A 25 -0.56 7.44 -6.48
N MET A 26 -0.88 8.52 -5.76
CA MET A 26 -2.25 8.92 -5.43
C MET A 26 -2.82 10.00 -6.37
N ASN A 27 -2.04 10.47 -7.36
CA ASN A 27 -2.44 11.54 -8.27
C ASN A 27 -3.14 10.96 -9.51
N PHE A 28 -4.36 10.50 -9.31
CA PHE A 28 -5.20 10.00 -10.39
C PHE A 28 -5.81 11.16 -11.17
N LYS A 29 -5.56 11.22 -12.48
CA LYS A 29 -6.17 12.21 -13.37
C LYS A 29 -7.37 11.62 -14.06
N THR A 30 -8.47 12.34 -14.08
CA THR A 30 -9.63 12.03 -14.92
C THR A 30 -9.46 12.64 -16.30
N VAL A 31 -10.02 11.98 -17.31
CA VAL A 31 -10.08 12.47 -18.68
C VAL A 31 -11.41 13.19 -18.87
N ASP A 32 -11.34 14.40 -19.43
CA ASP A 32 -12.51 15.17 -19.83
C ASP A 32 -12.39 15.61 -21.29
N PHE A 33 -13.50 15.51 -22.03
CA PHE A 33 -13.56 15.78 -23.47
C PHE A 33 -14.55 16.91 -23.78
N GLY A 34 -14.59 18.00 -23.00
CA GLY A 34 -15.36 19.22 -23.33
C GLY A 34 -16.73 18.94 -23.94
N ASP A 35 -17.00 19.52 -25.12
CA ASP A 35 -18.26 19.38 -25.87
C ASP A 35 -18.32 18.19 -26.85
N SER A 36 -17.55 17.12 -26.62
CA SER A 36 -17.61 15.94 -27.51
C SER A 36 -19.01 15.33 -27.54
N ASN A 37 -19.62 15.31 -28.72
CA ASN A 37 -20.94 14.73 -28.98
C ASN A 37 -20.88 13.32 -29.63
N VAL A 38 -19.67 12.81 -29.86
CA VAL A 38 -19.46 11.46 -30.42
C VAL A 38 -19.64 10.42 -29.33
N GLN A 39 -20.68 9.58 -29.44
CA GLN A 39 -21.04 8.58 -28.43
C GLN A 39 -19.87 7.64 -28.06
N ALA A 40 -19.04 7.25 -29.03
CA ALA A 40 -17.87 6.41 -28.79
C ALA A 40 -16.82 7.10 -27.89
N MET A 41 -16.64 8.42 -28.03
CA MET A 41 -15.73 9.21 -27.19
C MET A 41 -16.27 9.34 -25.76
N LEU A 42 -17.58 9.51 -25.59
CA LEU A 42 -18.23 9.56 -24.29
C LEU A 42 -18.10 8.22 -23.55
N ASN A 43 -18.35 7.11 -24.24
CA ASN A 43 -18.17 5.77 -23.68
C ASN A 43 -16.70 5.51 -23.32
N GLY A 44 -15.77 5.91 -24.19
CA GLY A 44 -14.33 5.80 -23.92
C GLY A 44 -13.90 6.63 -22.70
N LYS A 45 -14.43 7.85 -22.54
CA LYS A 45 -14.22 8.69 -21.35
C LYS A 45 -14.70 7.98 -20.08
N GLN A 46 -15.91 7.44 -20.11
CA GLN A 46 -16.50 6.76 -18.97
C GLN A 46 -15.63 5.57 -18.53
N ILE A 47 -15.33 4.65 -19.46
CA ILE A 47 -14.51 3.47 -19.19
C ILE A 47 -13.13 3.86 -18.67
N THR A 48 -12.50 4.87 -19.28
CA THR A 48 -11.17 5.34 -18.85
C THR A 48 -11.19 5.88 -17.43
N ASN A 49 -12.22 6.66 -17.08
CA ASN A 49 -12.37 7.22 -15.73
C ASN A 49 -12.72 6.16 -14.69
N GLU A 50 -13.52 5.15 -15.06
CA GLU A 50 -13.82 4.00 -14.21
C GLU A 50 -12.58 3.16 -13.94
N LEU A 51 -11.79 2.85 -14.98
CA LEU A 51 -10.50 2.16 -14.84
C LEU A 51 -9.56 2.93 -13.91
N MET A 52 -9.42 4.24 -14.10
CA MET A 52 -8.57 5.07 -13.24
C MET A 52 -9.04 5.06 -11.78
N LYS A 53 -10.36 5.08 -11.55
CA LYS A 53 -10.96 4.98 -10.21
C LYS A 53 -10.68 3.62 -9.57
N ASP A 54 -10.72 2.54 -10.32
CA ASP A 54 -10.46 1.20 -9.78
C ASP A 54 -8.98 0.97 -9.49
N VAL A 55 -8.09 1.46 -10.35
CA VAL A 55 -6.64 1.51 -10.06
C VAL A 55 -6.39 2.30 -8.77
N SER A 56 -7.07 3.43 -8.59
CA SER A 56 -6.99 4.22 -7.36
C SER A 56 -7.38 3.45 -6.10
N LYS A 57 -8.47 2.67 -6.16
CA LYS A 57 -8.88 1.82 -5.04
C LYS A 57 -7.85 0.73 -4.75
N ILE A 58 -7.29 0.10 -5.78
CA ILE A 58 -6.27 -0.95 -5.62
C ILE A 58 -5.03 -0.37 -4.94
N THR A 59 -4.51 0.75 -5.44
CA THR A 59 -3.37 1.44 -4.83
C THR A 59 -3.63 1.79 -3.36
N SER A 60 -4.81 2.35 -3.05
CA SER A 60 -5.20 2.68 -1.68
C SER A 60 -5.29 1.45 -0.78
N CYS A 61 -5.84 0.34 -1.28
CA CYS A 61 -5.89 -0.93 -0.56
C CYS A 61 -4.48 -1.46 -0.27
N VAL A 62 -3.61 -1.50 -1.27
CA VAL A 62 -2.22 -1.96 -1.11
C VAL A 62 -1.48 -1.09 -0.10
N LEU A 63 -1.62 0.24 -0.17
CA LEU A 63 -1.04 1.15 0.81
C LEU A 63 -1.57 0.88 2.23
N THR A 64 -2.88 0.66 2.36
CA THR A 64 -3.52 0.34 3.64
C THR A 64 -3.00 -0.97 4.23
N GLN A 65 -2.83 -2.02 3.41
CA GLN A 65 -2.26 -3.27 3.89
C GLN A 65 -0.77 -3.12 4.22
N ALA A 66 -0.04 -2.35 3.42
CA ALA A 66 1.37 -2.11 3.66
C ALA A 66 1.60 -1.42 5.02
N ASN A 67 0.80 -0.41 5.34
CA ASN A 67 0.87 0.27 6.64
C ASN A 67 0.62 -0.64 7.86
N LYS A 68 0.14 -1.88 7.68
CA LYS A 68 0.01 -2.86 8.77
C LYS A 68 1.30 -3.62 9.06
N PHE A 69 2.26 -3.67 8.13
CA PHE A 69 3.51 -4.41 8.35
C PHE A 69 4.32 -3.90 9.55
N PRO A 70 4.46 -2.58 9.80
CA PRO A 70 5.13 -2.08 11.00
C PRO A 70 4.41 -2.48 12.29
N GLU A 71 3.08 -2.39 12.33
CA GLU A 71 2.29 -2.79 13.50
C GLU A 71 2.43 -4.29 13.79
N LEU A 72 2.38 -5.12 12.74
CA LEU A 72 2.60 -6.56 12.85
C LEU A 72 4.02 -6.87 13.33
N ALA A 73 5.03 -6.18 12.80
CA ALA A 73 6.41 -6.35 13.24
C ALA A 73 6.60 -6.00 14.72
N GLN A 74 5.96 -4.93 15.22
CA GLN A 74 5.99 -4.57 16.64
C GLN A 74 5.31 -5.62 17.53
N LEU A 75 4.16 -6.15 17.08
CA LEU A 75 3.42 -7.20 17.78
C LEU A 75 4.23 -8.50 17.88
N ILE A 76 4.91 -8.88 16.81
CA ILE A 76 5.79 -10.06 16.81
C ILE A 76 7.02 -9.79 17.69
N GLU A 77 7.64 -8.61 17.63
CA GLU A 77 8.76 -8.24 18.51
C GLU A 77 8.38 -8.31 20.01
N PHE A 78 7.16 -7.88 20.34
CA PHE A 78 6.63 -7.96 21.69
C PHE A 78 6.43 -9.41 22.14
N ARG A 79 5.91 -10.29 21.28
CA ARG A 79 5.77 -11.73 21.56
C ARG A 79 7.12 -12.43 21.66
N ASP A 80 8.05 -12.17 20.72
CA ASP A 80 9.42 -12.69 20.72
C ASP A 80 10.12 -12.35 22.06
N ARG A 81 9.93 -11.13 22.57
CA ARG A 81 10.46 -10.72 23.89
C ARG A 81 9.78 -11.39 25.07
N GLN A 82 8.51 -11.75 24.98
CA GLN A 82 7.81 -12.47 26.05
C GLN A 82 8.21 -13.95 26.07
N ASP A 83 8.23 -14.61 24.93
CA ASP A 83 8.60 -16.03 24.82
C ASP A 83 10.08 -16.24 25.17
N GLY A 84 10.94 -15.30 24.76
CA GLY A 84 12.35 -15.30 25.14
C GLY A 84 12.62 -15.11 26.65
N LYS A 85 11.67 -14.56 27.41
CA LYS A 85 11.76 -14.46 28.88
C LYS A 85 11.33 -15.74 29.61
N GLY A 86 10.60 -16.64 28.94
CA GLY A 86 10.22 -17.95 29.47
C GLY A 86 11.30 -19.04 29.32
N TRP A 87 12.41 -18.73 28.65
CA TRP A 87 13.58 -19.61 28.44
C TRP A 87 14.73 -19.29 29.41
N HIS A 88 14.41 -19.04 30.69
CA HIS A 88 15.38 -18.98 31.79
C HIS A 88 15.03 -20.00 32.87
#